data_AF-A0A9W5VSL7-F1
#
_entry.id   AF-A0A9W5VSL7-F1
#
_cell.length_a   1.000
_cell.length_b   1.000
_cell.length_c   1.000
_cell.angle_alpha   90.00
_cell.angle_beta   90.00
_cell.angle_gamma   90.00
#
_symmetry.space_group_name_H-M   'P 1'
#
loop_
_entity.id
_entity.type
_entity.pdbx_description
1 polymer ?
#
loop_
_entity_poly.entity_id
_entity_poly.type
_entity_poly.pdbx_seq_one_letter_code
_entity_poly.pdbx_strand_id
1 'polypeptide(L)'
;MYVLRAAFDKQSMQDLLENLIVVRQSTLYLLRSLDKEAWSQRGNANNSEVTVRALAYIIAGHELHHLQIIKERYLGSDLYPAT
;
A
#
# COMPACT_ATOMS: atom_id res chain seq x y z
N MET A 1 4.16 -18.75 -4.25
CA MET A 1 4.52 -17.49 -3.56
C MET A 1 5.01 -16.49 -4.61
N TYR A 2 4.12 -15.63 -5.11
CA TYR A 2 4.42 -14.70 -6.21
C TYR A 2 5.55 -13.71 -5.85
N VAL A 3 5.59 -13.24 -4.60
CA VAL A 3 6.59 -12.28 -4.10
C VAL A 3 8.03 -12.76 -4.31
N LEU A 4 8.33 -14.05 -4.06
CA LEU A 4 9.67 -14.62 -4.26
C LEU A 4 10.12 -14.63 -5.73
N ARG A 5 9.19 -14.51 -6.68
CA ARG A 5 9.44 -14.56 -8.12
C ARG A 5 9.22 -13.22 -8.81
N ALA A 6 8.92 -12.16 -8.05
CA ALA A 6 8.61 -10.84 -8.59
C ALA A 6 9.83 -10.02 -9.03
N ALA A 7 11.05 -10.45 -8.64
CA ALA A 7 12.33 -9.85 -9.05
C ALA A 7 12.37 -8.32 -8.89
N PHE A 8 11.85 -7.81 -7.75
CA PHE A 8 11.82 -6.36 -7.46
C PHE A 8 13.23 -5.74 -7.41
N ASP A 9 14.25 -6.53 -7.06
CA ASP A 9 15.66 -6.17 -7.08
C ASP A 9 16.19 -5.84 -8.49
N LYS A 10 15.47 -6.27 -9.55
CA LYS A 10 15.83 -6.02 -10.95
C LYS A 10 15.06 -4.86 -11.57
N GLN A 11 14.10 -4.28 -10.86
CA GLN A 11 13.32 -3.15 -11.36
C GLN A 11 14.02 -1.84 -11.01
N SER A 12 13.93 -0.84 -11.90
CA SER A 12 14.46 0.47 -11.59
C SER A 12 13.62 1.14 -10.49
N MET A 13 14.24 2.03 -9.71
CA MET A 13 13.49 2.79 -8.71
C MET A 13 12.35 3.60 -9.33
N GLN A 14 12.57 4.14 -10.54
CA GLN A 14 11.55 4.86 -11.29
C GLN A 14 10.34 3.97 -11.60
N ASP A 15 10.57 2.74 -12.08
CA ASP A 15 9.48 1.81 -12.41
C ASP A 15 8.71 1.38 -11.16
N LEU A 16 9.40 1.17 -10.03
CA LEU A 16 8.76 0.83 -8.76
C LEU A 16 7.85 1.97 -8.27
N LEU A 17 8.32 3.22 -8.37
CA LEU A 17 7.53 4.40 -8.01
C LEU A 17 6.32 4.59 -8.94
N GLU A 18 6.50 4.41 -10.25
CA GLU A 18 5.41 4.49 -11.23
C GLU A 18 4.34 3.42 -10.95
N ASN A 19 4.75 2.18 -10.68
CA ASN A 19 3.84 1.11 -10.29
C ASN A 19 3.04 1.47 -9.02
N LEU A 20 3.70 2.03 -8.00
CA LEU A 20 3.02 2.48 -6.78
C LEU A 20 1.98 3.57 -7.08
N ILE A 21 2.32 4.56 -7.91
CA ILE A 21 1.42 5.63 -8.32
C ILE A 21 0.20 5.07 -9.04
N VAL A 22 0.40 4.19 -10.03
CA VAL A 22 -0.69 3.57 -10.80
C VAL A 22 -1.61 2.76 -9.91
N VAL A 23 -1.07 1.93 -9.02
CA VAL A 23 -1.86 1.13 -8.08
C VAL A 23 -2.67 2.03 -7.15
N ARG A 24 -2.04 3.08 -6.59
CA ARG A 24 -2.72 4.05 -5.73
C ARG A 24 -3.89 4.73 -6.46
N GLN A 25 -3.68 5.20 -7.69
CA GLN A 25 -4.75 5.81 -8.48
C GLN A 25 -5.89 4.83 -8.74
N SER A 26 -5.56 3.60 -9.14
CA SER A 26 -6.56 2.54 -9.36
C SER A 26 -7.38 2.25 -8.08
N THR A 27 -6.73 2.15 -6.92
CA THR A 27 -7.41 1.99 -5.63
C THR A 27 -8.34 3.16 -5.33
N LEU A 28 -7.93 4.40 -5.58
CA LEU A 28 -8.78 5.58 -5.38
C LEU A 28 -9.99 5.57 -6.31
N TYR A 29 -9.81 5.22 -7.59
CA TYR A 29 -10.92 5.10 -8.54
C TYR A 29 -11.90 4.02 -8.12
N LEU A 30 -11.42 2.85 -7.71
CA LEU A 30 -12.24 1.77 -7.18
C LEU A 30 -13.07 2.24 -5.97
N LEU A 31 -12.43 2.87 -4.98
CA LEU A 31 -13.14 3.30 -3.77
C LEU A 31 -14.18 4.39 -4.05
N ARG A 32 -13.90 5.29 -5.01
CA ARG A 32 -14.82 6.36 -5.42
C ARG A 32 -16.02 5.85 -6.22
N SER A 33 -15.90 4.71 -6.91
CA SER A 33 -16.99 4.14 -7.68
C SER A 33 -18.02 3.38 -6.83
N LEU A 34 -17.73 3.14 -5.55
CA LEU A 34 -18.62 2.41 -4.64
C LEU A 34 -19.70 3.34 -4.06
N ASP A 35 -20.94 2.84 -4.00
CA ASP A 35 -22.05 3.51 -3.34
C ASP A 35 -21.92 3.49 -1.80
N LYS A 36 -22.77 4.27 -1.11
CA LYS A 36 -22.68 4.45 0.35
C LYS A 36 -22.91 3.14 1.10
N GLU A 37 -23.77 2.29 0.58
CA GLU A 37 -24.15 1.00 1.14
C GLU A 37 -22.96 0.04 1.09
N ALA A 38 -22.21 0.02 -0.02
CA ALA A 38 -21.00 -0.78 -0.21
C ALA A 38 -19.93 -0.48 0.85
N TRP A 39 -19.77 0.78 1.26
CA TRP A 39 -18.80 1.15 2.32
C TRP A 39 -19.04 0.44 3.66
N SER A 40 -20.29 0.04 3.94
CA SER A 40 -20.65 -0.66 5.18
C SER A 40 -20.80 -2.18 5.01
N GLN A 41 -20.63 -2.70 3.79
CA GLN A 41 -20.63 -4.14 3.55
C GLN A 41 -19.48 -4.82 4.28
N ARG A 42 -19.77 -6.01 4.81
CA ARG A 42 -18.83 -6.86 5.54
C ARG A 42 -18.38 -8.01 4.65
N GLY A 43 -17.12 -8.38 4.78
CA GLY A 43 -16.53 -9.56 4.16
C GLY A 43 -15.54 -10.21 5.12
N ASN A 44 -14.95 -11.33 4.69
CA ASN A 44 -13.90 -12.00 5.44
C ASN A 44 -12.54 -11.74 4.78
N ALA A 45 -11.58 -11.27 5.57
CA ALA A 45 -10.18 -11.16 5.19
C ALA A 45 -9.32 -11.84 6.25
N ASN A 46 -8.58 -12.88 5.87
CA ASN A 46 -7.71 -13.64 6.77
C ASN A 46 -8.44 -14.15 8.04
N ASN A 47 -9.62 -14.76 7.86
CA ASN A 47 -10.51 -15.24 8.93
C ASN A 47 -11.05 -14.15 9.87
N SER A 48 -10.83 -12.87 9.55
CA SER A 48 -11.39 -11.74 10.30
C SER A 48 -12.49 -11.07 9.50
N GLU A 49 -13.59 -10.73 10.18
CA GLU A 49 -14.63 -9.90 9.56
C GLU A 49 -14.12 -8.47 9.42
N VAL A 50 -14.30 -7.90 8.22
CA VAL A 50 -13.86 -6.55 7.90
C VAL A 50 -14.89 -5.86 7.02
N THR A 51 -15.00 -4.53 7.16
CA THR A 51 -15.82 -3.72 6.24
C THR A 51 -14.99 -3.15 5.11
N VAL A 52 -15.62 -2.79 3.99
CA VAL A 52 -14.96 -2.05 2.90
C VAL A 52 -14.33 -0.75 3.42
N ARG A 53 -15.05 -0.01 4.27
CA ARG A 53 -14.51 1.18 4.94
C ARG A 53 -13.24 0.87 5.73
N ALA A 54 -13.24 -0.19 6.54
CA ALA A 54 -12.06 -0.57 7.31
C ALA A 54 -10.88 -0.92 6.39
N LEU A 55 -11.10 -1.63 5.27
CA LEU A 55 -10.05 -1.93 4.29
C LEU A 55 -9.42 -0.66 3.70
N ALA A 56 -10.22 0.36 3.37
CA ALA A 56 -9.70 1.63 2.87
C ALA A 56 -8.76 2.31 3.87
N TYR A 57 -9.13 2.33 5.16
CA TYR A 57 -8.27 2.88 6.22
C TYR A 57 -7.03 2.02 6.47
N ILE A 58 -7.15 0.69 6.42
CA ILE A 58 -6.02 -0.23 6.57
C ILE A 58 -5.00 0.01 5.45
N ILE A 59 -5.43 0.15 4.20
CA ILE A 59 -4.53 0.43 3.07
C ILE A 59 -3.76 1.73 3.30
N ALA A 60 -4.45 2.82 3.65
CA ALA A 60 -3.82 4.12 3.91
C ALA A 60 -2.86 4.08 5.10
N GLY A 61 -3.27 3.45 6.21
CA GLY A 61 -2.42 3.30 7.40
C GLY A 61 -1.19 2.43 7.15
N HIS A 62 -1.34 1.35 6.38
CA HIS A 62 -0.24 0.45 6.03
C HIS A 62 0.82 1.15 5.18
N GLU A 63 0.41 1.93 4.20
CA GLU A 63 1.32 2.76 3.40
C GLU A 63 2.09 3.76 4.27
N LEU A 64 1.40 4.50 5.16
CA LEU A 64 2.04 5.45 6.07
C LEU A 64 3.05 4.77 7.00
N HIS A 65 2.71 3.59 7.52
CA HIS A 65 3.61 2.79 8.35
C HIS A 65 4.90 2.41 7.58
N HIS A 66 4.77 1.93 6.35
CA HIS A 66 5.93 1.59 5.53
C HIS A 66 6.75 2.79 5.09
N LEU A 67 6.10 3.92 4.78
CA LEU A 67 6.80 5.18 4.51
C LEU A 67 7.65 5.60 5.72
N GLN A 68 7.12 5.45 6.93
CA GLN A 68 7.86 5.75 8.15
C GLN A 68 9.07 4.82 8.32
N ILE A 69 8.90 3.52 8.07
CA ILE A 69 10.02 2.55 8.07
C ILE A 69 11.11 2.97 7.08
N ILE A 70 10.74 3.36 5.86
CA ILE A 70 11.70 3.82 4.84
C ILE A 70 12.47 5.05 5.34
N LYS A 71 11.76 6.03 5.90
CA LYS A 71 12.37 7.24 6.45
C LYS A 71 13.32 6.94 7.61
N GLU A 72 12.89 6.14 8.57
CA GLU A 72 13.65 5.90 9.80
C GLU A 72 14.82 4.94 9.59
N ARG A 73 14.59 3.82 8.90
CA ARG A 73 15.53 2.69 8.87
C ARG A 73 16.44 2.70 7.66
N TYR A 74 16.09 3.44 6.62
CA TYR A 74 16.87 3.50 5.38
C TYR A 74 17.40 4.92 5.18
N LEU A 75 16.53 5.91 4.95
CA LEU A 75 16.95 7.28 4.65
C LEU A 75 17.46 8.09 5.85
N GLY A 76 17.17 7.65 7.07
CA GLY A 76 17.64 8.23 8.32
C GLY A 76 18.73 7.40 8.99
N SER A 77 19.26 6.38 8.31
CA SER A 77 20.32 5.53 8.83
C SER A 77 21.70 6.10 8.50
N ASP A 78 22.71 5.76 9.29
CA ASP A 78 24.11 6.16 9.05
C ASP A 78 24.65 5.68 7.69
N LEU A 79 24.01 4.67 7.09
CA LEU A 79 24.34 4.15 5.76
C LEU A 79 23.87 5.06 4.62
N TYR A 80 22.89 5.92 4.87
CA TYR A 80 22.35 6.90 3.93
C TYR A 80 22.01 8.19 4.70
N PRO A 81 23.01 8.99 5.09
CA PRO A 81 22.77 10.20 5.86
C PRO A 81 21.89 11.16 5.06
N ALA A 82 20.85 11.68 5.72
CA ALA A 82 20.06 12.78 5.17
C ALA A 82 20.99 13.98 4.97
N THR A 83 21.19 14.37 3.71
CA THR A 83 21.95 15.57 3.32
C THR A 83 21.28 16.84 3.80
#